data_AF-A0A285EDQ8-F1
#
_entry.id   AF-A0A285EDQ8-F1
#
_cell.length_a   1.000
_cell.length_b   1.000
_cell.length_c   1.000
_cell.angle_alpha   90.00
_cell.angle_beta   90.00
_cell.angle_gamma   90.00
#
_symmetry.space_group_name_H-M   'P 1'
#
loop_
_entity.id
_entity.type
_entity.pdbx_description
1 polymer ?
#
loop_
_entity_poly.entity_id
_entity_poly.type
_entity_poly.pdbx_seq_one_letter_code
_entity_poly.pdbx_strand_id
1 'polypeptide(L)'
;MRRAPRLVALSTAALLAGGLAACSSSSGNTEAEAAGDFAPVTVEHAFGTTTLESKPERVATVNWANHEVPLALGVVPVGMAAANFGDDDGDGLLPWVSERLEELGGQTPVLFDETDGIDFEAVADTDPDVILAAYSGLTQEDYDTLSEIAPVVAYPEAPWATPWREMIEVNAAGMGMAEEGEELVASIEQEIADAVGAHPQLADESTMFLTHVDTTDLSEVSFYTPFDTRSAFFEDLGLSTPASVTAASTDPEQFSGTVSAEQVDAFDDVDIIVTYGDQELVDALNADPLLSQIPAVRNGALVLLPDTPLGTAANPTPLAISWVLEEYVSMLAEAADKSQ
;
A
#
# COMPACT_ATOMS: atom_id res chain seq x y z
N MET A 1 4.61 77.40 -59.48
CA MET A 1 5.19 76.07 -59.80
C MET A 1 4.14 75.02 -59.42
N ARG A 2 3.49 74.37 -60.41
CA ARG A 2 3.56 72.91 -60.66
C ARG A 2 3.35 72.09 -59.36
N ARG A 3 2.31 71.27 -59.14
CA ARG A 3 1.37 70.52 -60.00
C ARG A 3 0.09 70.21 -59.20
N ALA A 4 -1.03 70.16 -59.90
CA ALA A 4 -2.29 69.51 -59.50
C ALA A 4 -2.22 68.00 -59.87
N PRO A 5 -3.31 67.21 -59.83
CA PRO A 5 -4.30 66.95 -58.77
C PRO A 5 -4.57 65.41 -58.65
N ARG A 6 -5.68 65.05 -57.98
CA ARG A 6 -6.61 63.91 -58.22
C ARG A 6 -6.64 62.90 -57.07
N LEU A 7 -7.78 62.40 -56.61
CA LEU A 7 -9.23 62.53 -56.87
C LEU A 7 -9.88 61.77 -55.66
N VAL A 8 -10.87 62.33 -54.95
CA VAL A 8 -12.31 61.94 -55.02
C VAL A 8 -12.56 60.49 -54.56
N ALA A 9 -13.45 60.15 -53.61
CA ALA A 9 -14.79 60.65 -53.28
C ALA A 9 -15.15 60.25 -51.82
N LEU A 10 -15.87 61.08 -51.04
CA LEU A 10 -17.33 60.98 -50.74
C LEU A 10 -17.76 59.57 -50.25
N SER A 11 -18.30 59.37 -49.04
CA SER A 11 -19.54 59.97 -48.49
C SER A 11 -19.66 59.68 -46.97
N THR A 12 -19.86 60.66 -46.08
CA THR A 12 -21.17 61.09 -45.47
C THR A 12 -21.95 59.94 -44.80
N ALA A 13 -21.99 59.88 -43.46
CA ALA A 13 -23.08 60.38 -42.59
C ALA A 13 -24.18 59.32 -42.33
N ALA A 14 -24.88 59.22 -41.20
CA ALA A 14 -24.84 59.77 -39.84
C ALA A 14 -26.06 59.15 -39.08
N LEU A 15 -26.11 59.31 -37.74
CA LEU A 15 -27.34 59.36 -36.90
C LEU A 15 -28.06 58.00 -36.65
N LEU A 16 -28.77 57.69 -35.55
CA LEU A 16 -29.15 58.36 -34.30
C LEU A 16 -29.89 57.34 -33.39
N ALA A 17 -30.00 57.69 -32.10
CA ALA A 17 -31.00 57.25 -31.10
C ALA A 17 -30.84 55.82 -30.53
N GLY A 18 -30.87 55.58 -29.21
CA GLY A 18 -31.44 56.36 -28.10
C GLY A 18 -32.66 55.62 -27.53
N GLY A 19 -32.53 55.04 -26.33
CA GLY A 19 -33.62 54.39 -25.63
C GLY A 19 -33.25 53.89 -24.23
N LEU A 20 -33.40 54.76 -23.23
CA LEU A 20 -33.48 54.37 -21.82
C LEU A 20 -34.88 53.80 -21.55
N ALA A 21 -34.98 52.64 -20.91
CA ALA A 21 -36.16 52.26 -20.13
C ALA A 21 -35.84 51.20 -19.06
N ALA A 22 -36.13 51.57 -17.81
CA ALA A 22 -36.65 50.76 -16.71
C ALA A 22 -35.78 49.67 -16.04
N CYS A 23 -35.39 49.98 -14.80
CA CYS A 23 -35.16 49.00 -13.74
C CYS A 23 -36.47 48.25 -13.40
N SER A 24 -36.39 46.92 -13.24
CA SER A 24 -37.24 46.19 -12.32
C SER A 24 -36.42 45.07 -11.68
N SER A 25 -36.33 45.16 -10.36
CA SER A 25 -35.68 44.26 -9.43
C SER A 25 -36.27 42.84 -9.47
N SER A 26 -35.41 41.86 -9.62
CA SER A 26 -35.58 40.54 -8.99
C SER A 26 -34.22 40.14 -8.43
N SER A 27 -34.00 40.48 -7.16
CA SER A 27 -32.89 39.92 -6.37
C SER A 27 -33.24 38.47 -6.08
N GLY A 28 -32.97 37.59 -7.05
CA GLY A 28 -32.77 36.17 -6.78
C GLY A 28 -31.39 36.03 -6.16
N ASN A 29 -31.34 35.86 -4.85
CA ASN A 29 -30.15 35.42 -4.15
C ASN A 29 -29.93 33.95 -4.53
N THR A 30 -29.31 33.72 -5.70
CA THR A 30 -28.69 32.43 -5.98
C THR A 30 -27.40 32.43 -5.18
N GLU A 31 -27.50 31.89 -3.97
CA GLU A 31 -26.38 31.33 -3.24
C GLU A 31 -25.88 30.17 -4.12
N ALA A 32 -24.96 30.49 -5.02
CA ALA A 32 -24.08 29.50 -5.59
C ALA A 32 -23.10 29.16 -4.48
N GLU A 33 -23.42 28.13 -3.69
CA GLU A 33 -22.39 27.34 -3.02
C GLU A 33 -21.41 26.93 -4.10
N ALA A 34 -20.21 27.49 -4.05
CA ALA A 34 -19.08 26.98 -4.77
C ALA A 34 -18.69 25.66 -4.09
N ALA A 35 -19.44 24.60 -4.37
CA ALA A 35 -18.90 23.26 -4.34
C ALA A 35 -17.75 23.29 -5.35
N GLY A 36 -16.51 23.16 -4.88
CA GLY A 36 -15.40 22.90 -5.78
C GLY A 36 -15.77 21.68 -6.62
N ASP A 37 -15.63 21.78 -7.94
CA ASP A 37 -16.06 20.75 -8.90
C ASP A 37 -15.26 19.47 -8.67
N PHE A 38 -15.68 18.66 -7.70
CA PHE A 38 -15.28 17.27 -7.59
C PHE A 38 -15.92 16.52 -8.75
N ALA A 39 -15.09 15.97 -9.63
CA ALA A 39 -15.58 15.06 -10.66
C ALA A 39 -15.84 13.69 -10.01
N PRO A 40 -17.01 13.05 -10.25
CA PRO A 40 -17.26 11.73 -9.74
C PRO A 40 -16.14 10.76 -10.10
N VAL A 41 -15.70 9.97 -9.11
CA VAL A 41 -14.64 8.97 -9.26
C VAL A 41 -15.28 7.59 -9.24
N THR A 42 -14.96 6.76 -10.22
CA THR A 42 -15.37 5.35 -10.24
C THR A 42 -14.14 4.48 -10.06
N VAL A 43 -14.20 3.58 -9.08
CA VAL A 43 -13.18 2.59 -8.80
C VAL A 43 -13.75 1.21 -9.15
N GLU A 44 -13.05 0.47 -9.99
CA GLU A 44 -13.35 -0.94 -10.29
C GLU A 44 -12.62 -1.84 -9.30
N HIS A 45 -13.26 -2.92 -8.86
CA HIS A 45 -12.69 -3.87 -7.90
C HIS A 45 -13.36 -5.24 -8.04
N ALA A 46 -12.89 -6.26 -7.30
CA ALA A 46 -13.33 -7.65 -7.46
C ALA A 46 -14.84 -7.87 -7.31
N PHE A 47 -15.52 -7.02 -6.54
CA PHE A 47 -16.99 -7.07 -6.32
C PHE A 47 -17.82 -6.21 -7.28
N GLY A 48 -17.22 -5.53 -8.25
CA GLY A 48 -17.90 -4.66 -9.21
C GLY A 48 -17.27 -3.28 -9.29
N THR A 49 -18.09 -2.25 -9.04
CA THR A 49 -17.66 -0.85 -9.17
C THR A 49 -18.29 0.01 -8.08
N THR A 50 -17.49 0.89 -7.49
CA THR A 50 -17.95 1.92 -6.55
C THR A 50 -17.76 3.30 -7.18
N THR A 51 -18.82 4.11 -7.18
CA THR A 51 -18.77 5.50 -7.63
C THR A 51 -18.91 6.44 -6.43
N LEU A 52 -17.95 7.33 -6.27
CA LEU A 52 -18.01 8.46 -5.35
C LEU A 52 -18.51 9.68 -6.11
N GLU A 53 -19.67 10.20 -5.71
CA GLU A 53 -20.30 11.38 -6.34
C GLU A 53 -19.74 12.71 -5.80
N SER A 54 -19.10 12.68 -4.63
CA SER A 54 -18.49 13.83 -3.96
C SER A 54 -17.19 13.42 -3.27
N LYS A 55 -16.30 14.39 -3.02
CA LYS A 55 -15.06 14.14 -2.26
C LYS A 55 -15.44 13.71 -0.83
N PRO A 56 -14.99 12.54 -0.34
CA PRO A 56 -15.30 12.11 1.02
C PRO A 56 -14.55 12.98 2.03
N GLU A 57 -15.22 13.34 3.12
CA GLU A 57 -14.63 14.06 4.26
C GLU A 57 -14.35 13.10 5.44
N ARG A 58 -15.15 12.04 5.56
CA ARG A 58 -15.08 11.04 6.62
C ARG A 58 -14.63 9.70 6.05
N VAL A 59 -13.35 9.40 6.20
CA VAL A 59 -12.74 8.16 5.71
C VAL A 59 -12.68 7.14 6.84
N ALA A 60 -13.32 5.98 6.67
CA ALA A 60 -13.07 4.81 7.50
C ALA A 60 -12.24 3.80 6.73
N THR A 61 -11.45 3.00 7.42
CA THR A 61 -10.65 1.94 6.79
C THR A 61 -10.82 0.64 7.55
N VAL A 62 -10.94 -0.46 6.84
CA VAL A 62 -11.05 -1.80 7.44
C VAL A 62 -9.89 -2.67 7.00
N ASN A 63 -9.65 -3.77 7.70
CA ASN A 63 -8.56 -4.69 7.45
C ASN A 63 -7.17 -4.02 7.46
N TRP A 64 -6.15 -4.78 7.06
CA TRP A 64 -4.75 -4.45 7.28
C TRP A 64 -4.27 -3.25 6.43
N ALA A 65 -3.51 -2.35 7.06
CA ALA A 65 -2.76 -1.25 6.44
C ALA A 65 -3.52 -0.20 5.59
N ASN A 66 -4.82 -0.35 5.33
CA ASN A 66 -5.57 0.61 4.53
C ASN A 66 -5.60 2.03 5.15
N HIS A 67 -5.50 2.15 6.49
CA HIS A 67 -5.39 3.43 7.20
C HIS A 67 -4.07 4.16 6.95
N GLU A 68 -3.02 3.47 6.53
CA GLU A 68 -1.73 4.09 6.28
C GLU A 68 -1.76 5.03 5.08
N VAL A 69 -2.59 4.74 4.07
CA VAL A 69 -2.76 5.61 2.88
C VAL A 69 -3.33 6.98 3.25
N PRO A 70 -4.51 7.12 3.87
CA PRO A 70 -5.01 8.43 4.28
C PRO A 70 -4.03 9.14 5.21
N LEU A 71 -3.39 8.44 6.16
CA LEU A 71 -2.41 9.04 7.06
C LEU A 71 -1.17 9.57 6.33
N ALA A 72 -0.62 8.81 5.37
CA ALA A 72 0.47 9.26 4.53
C ALA A 72 0.08 10.53 3.75
N LEU A 73 -1.13 10.57 3.20
CA LEU A 73 -1.72 11.71 2.49
C LEU A 73 -2.20 12.86 3.39
N GLY A 74 -1.99 12.76 4.71
CA GLY A 74 -2.27 13.82 5.68
C GLY A 74 -3.73 13.92 6.13
N VAL A 75 -4.51 12.86 5.94
CA VAL A 75 -5.89 12.72 6.38
C VAL A 75 -5.96 11.74 7.54
N VAL A 76 -6.53 12.16 8.67
CA VAL A 76 -6.77 11.26 9.81
C VAL A 76 -8.12 10.57 9.62
N PRO A 77 -8.19 9.23 9.54
CA PRO A 77 -9.45 8.49 9.43
C PRO A 77 -10.39 8.76 10.62
N VAL A 78 -11.70 8.60 10.40
CA VAL A 78 -12.69 8.65 11.50
C VAL A 78 -12.70 7.34 12.30
N GLY A 79 -12.27 6.24 11.68
CA GLY A 79 -12.02 4.96 12.32
C GLY A 79 -11.15 4.06 11.44
N MET A 80 -10.44 3.14 12.08
CA MET A 80 -9.56 2.19 11.42
C MET A 80 -9.51 0.86 12.17
N ALA A 81 -9.19 -0.22 11.47
CA ALA A 81 -8.90 -1.50 12.10
C ALA A 81 -7.77 -1.38 13.13
N ALA A 82 -7.98 -1.97 14.32
CA ALA A 82 -6.92 -2.12 15.31
C ALA A 82 -5.83 -3.07 14.79
N ALA A 83 -4.57 -2.78 15.10
CA ALA A 83 -3.48 -3.72 14.87
C ALA A 83 -3.68 -4.97 15.74
N ASN A 84 -3.66 -6.14 15.12
CA ASN A 84 -3.77 -7.45 15.80
C ASN A 84 -2.48 -8.27 15.75
N PHE A 85 -1.45 -7.76 15.08
CA PHE A 85 -0.13 -8.35 14.95
C PHE A 85 0.91 -7.23 15.01
N GLY A 86 2.06 -7.46 15.64
CA GLY A 86 3.13 -6.45 15.75
C GLY A 86 2.89 -5.31 16.75
N ASP A 87 1.75 -5.30 17.44
CA ASP A 87 1.44 -4.38 18.54
C ASP A 87 2.00 -4.95 19.85
N ASP A 88 3.11 -4.41 20.33
CA ASP A 88 3.83 -4.88 21.50
C ASP A 88 3.38 -4.24 22.83
N ASP A 89 2.64 -3.13 22.77
CA ASP A 89 2.12 -2.43 23.96
C ASP A 89 0.61 -2.61 24.17
N GLY A 90 -0.09 -3.17 23.18
CA GLY A 90 -1.51 -3.54 23.22
C GLY A 90 -2.44 -2.35 23.05
N ASP A 91 -1.97 -1.23 22.50
CA ASP A 91 -2.76 -0.03 22.27
C ASP A 91 -3.55 -0.04 20.93
N GLY A 92 -3.32 -1.06 20.10
CA GLY A 92 -3.94 -1.26 18.81
C GLY A 92 -3.32 -0.48 17.67
N LEU A 93 -2.12 0.11 17.85
CA LEU A 93 -1.41 0.90 16.86
C LEU A 93 -0.01 0.33 16.60
N LEU A 94 0.41 0.38 15.33
CA LEU A 94 1.80 0.11 14.98
C LEU A 94 2.64 1.40 15.17
N PRO A 95 3.94 1.30 15.53
CA PRO A 95 4.75 2.47 15.86
C PRO A 95 4.76 3.56 14.78
N TRP A 96 4.87 3.19 13.50
CA TRP A 96 4.85 4.13 12.38
C TRP A 96 3.49 4.83 12.20
N VAL A 97 2.39 4.18 12.59
CA VAL A 97 1.05 4.77 12.59
C VAL A 97 0.96 5.81 13.71
N SER A 98 1.42 5.47 14.90
CA SER A 98 1.46 6.37 16.06
C SER A 98 2.33 7.59 15.79
N GLU A 99 3.56 7.40 15.27
CA GLU A 99 4.46 8.48 14.86
C GLU A 99 3.79 9.40 13.83
N ARG A 100 3.15 8.82 12.80
CA ARG A 100 2.48 9.61 11.77
C ARG A 100 1.28 10.40 12.31
N LEU A 101 0.49 9.82 13.22
CA LEU A 101 -0.61 10.53 13.88
C LEU A 101 -0.10 11.72 14.71
N GLU A 102 1.01 11.55 15.43
CA GLU A 102 1.64 12.63 16.19
C GLU A 102 2.14 13.76 15.28
N GLU A 103 2.77 13.44 14.15
CA GLU A 103 3.21 14.43 13.16
C GLU A 103 2.06 15.28 12.60
N LEU A 104 0.91 14.66 12.37
CA LEU A 104 -0.30 15.33 11.90
C LEU A 104 -0.99 16.14 13.02
N GLY A 105 -0.58 15.95 14.29
CA GLY A 105 -1.30 16.46 15.45
C GLY A 105 -2.71 15.86 15.58
N GLY A 106 -2.90 14.66 15.04
CA GLY A 106 -4.15 13.91 15.07
C GLY A 106 -4.43 13.28 16.43
N GLN A 107 -5.66 12.83 16.61
CA GLN A 107 -6.02 11.92 17.70
C GLN A 107 -6.13 10.51 17.12
N THR A 108 -5.94 9.50 17.96
CA THR A 108 -6.22 8.11 17.59
C THR A 108 -7.68 7.99 17.10
N PRO A 109 -7.90 7.48 15.87
CA PRO A 109 -9.23 7.19 15.36
C PRO A 109 -9.99 6.18 16.23
N VAL A 110 -11.28 5.99 15.97
CA VAL A 110 -12.00 4.84 16.54
C VAL A 110 -11.33 3.56 16.04
N LEU A 111 -10.92 2.68 16.95
CA LEU A 111 -10.32 1.40 16.60
C LEU A 111 -11.40 0.33 16.49
N PHE A 112 -11.47 -0.32 15.34
CA PHE A 112 -12.37 -1.45 15.08
C PHE A 112 -11.70 -2.75 15.52
N ASP A 113 -12.36 -3.53 16.37
CA ASP A 113 -11.86 -4.85 16.77
C ASP A 113 -12.24 -5.87 15.70
N GLU A 114 -11.30 -6.16 14.81
CA GLU A 114 -11.51 -7.10 13.71
C GLU A 114 -11.02 -8.52 14.00
N THR A 115 -10.81 -8.88 15.28
CA THR A 115 -10.27 -10.20 15.68
C THR A 115 -11.12 -11.36 15.14
N ASP A 116 -12.44 -11.21 15.14
CA ASP A 116 -13.41 -12.22 14.67
C ASP A 116 -14.05 -11.86 13.31
N GLY A 117 -13.48 -10.91 12.57
CA GLY A 117 -14.03 -10.35 11.33
C GLY A 117 -14.42 -8.88 11.46
N ILE A 118 -14.98 -8.29 10.40
CA ILE A 118 -15.29 -6.85 10.34
C ILE A 118 -16.29 -6.44 11.44
N ASP A 119 -15.95 -5.40 12.21
CA ASP A 119 -16.87 -4.77 13.17
C ASP A 119 -17.80 -3.77 12.47
N PHE A 120 -18.82 -4.28 11.79
CA PHE A 120 -19.75 -3.45 11.01
C PHE A 120 -20.49 -2.41 11.85
N GLU A 121 -20.78 -2.69 13.13
CA GLU A 121 -21.45 -1.74 14.02
C GLU A 121 -20.54 -0.57 14.34
N ALA A 122 -19.27 -0.84 14.70
CA ALA A 122 -18.30 0.21 14.95
C ALA A 122 -17.99 1.04 13.69
N VAL A 123 -17.90 0.41 12.51
CA VAL A 123 -17.75 1.13 11.24
C VAL A 123 -18.96 2.05 11.02
N ALA A 124 -20.19 1.57 11.17
CA ALA A 124 -21.40 2.36 10.99
C ALA A 124 -21.49 3.54 11.98
N ASP A 125 -21.09 3.33 13.24
CA ASP A 125 -21.08 4.37 14.28
C ASP A 125 -20.09 5.53 13.96
N THR A 126 -19.12 5.29 13.08
CA THR A 126 -18.22 6.36 12.59
C THR A 126 -18.82 7.20 11.47
N ASP A 127 -20.01 6.87 10.94
CA ASP A 127 -20.70 7.62 9.89
C ASP A 127 -19.77 8.00 8.71
N PRO A 128 -19.11 7.03 8.03
CA PRO A 128 -18.14 7.32 6.98
C PRO A 128 -18.79 7.71 5.64
N ASP A 129 -18.10 8.53 4.87
CA ASP A 129 -18.45 8.84 3.47
C ASP A 129 -17.85 7.80 2.50
N VAL A 130 -16.78 7.13 2.91
CA VAL A 130 -16.12 6.04 2.16
C VAL A 130 -15.45 5.06 3.12
N ILE A 131 -15.44 3.78 2.76
CA ILE A 131 -14.73 2.71 3.45
C ILE A 131 -13.61 2.20 2.53
N LEU A 132 -12.37 2.31 3.00
CA LEU A 132 -11.17 1.86 2.28
C LEU A 132 -10.77 0.45 2.72
N ALA A 133 -10.62 -0.44 1.74
CA ALA A 133 -10.34 -1.86 1.93
C ALA A 133 -9.55 -2.44 0.74
N ALA A 134 -8.67 -1.65 0.10
CA ALA A 134 -7.93 -2.09 -1.08
C ALA A 134 -7.01 -3.29 -0.79
N TYR A 135 -6.42 -3.40 0.41
CA TYR A 135 -5.73 -4.60 0.87
C TYR A 135 -6.56 -5.28 1.96
N SER A 136 -7.35 -6.28 1.57
CA SER A 136 -8.31 -6.89 2.49
C SER A 136 -8.64 -8.33 2.12
N GLY A 137 -9.29 -9.01 3.07
CA GLY A 137 -9.80 -10.36 2.95
C GLY A 137 -11.31 -10.44 2.74
N LEU A 138 -11.95 -9.33 2.34
CA LEU A 138 -13.41 -9.23 2.29
C LEU A 138 -14.01 -10.38 1.47
N THR A 139 -15.14 -10.89 1.93
CA THR A 139 -16.04 -11.72 1.14
C THR A 139 -17.10 -10.86 0.46
N GLN A 140 -17.89 -11.44 -0.46
CA GLN A 140 -19.06 -10.75 -1.03
C GLN A 140 -20.05 -10.32 0.06
N GLU A 141 -20.23 -11.13 1.11
CA GLU A 141 -21.14 -10.81 2.22
C GLU A 141 -20.64 -9.62 3.03
N ASP A 142 -19.33 -9.54 3.29
CA ASP A 142 -18.72 -8.40 3.97
C ASP A 142 -18.85 -7.13 3.12
N TYR A 143 -18.56 -7.23 1.82
CA TYR A 143 -18.70 -6.11 0.87
C TYR A 143 -20.14 -5.60 0.79
N ASP A 144 -21.12 -6.51 0.65
CA ASP A 144 -22.54 -6.14 0.56
C ASP A 144 -22.99 -5.43 1.85
N THR A 145 -22.54 -5.91 3.01
CA THR A 145 -22.87 -5.33 4.32
C THR A 145 -22.21 -3.97 4.53
N LEU A 146 -20.92 -3.82 4.21
CA LEU A 146 -20.23 -2.53 4.26
C LEU A 146 -20.85 -1.51 3.29
N SER A 147 -21.32 -1.98 2.12
CA SER A 147 -21.97 -1.13 1.11
C SER A 147 -23.34 -0.59 1.56
N GLU A 148 -23.97 -1.19 2.59
CA GLU A 148 -25.15 -0.60 3.24
C GLU A 148 -24.80 0.60 4.14
N ILE A 149 -23.54 0.70 4.56
CA ILE A 149 -23.02 1.77 5.42
C ILE A 149 -22.53 2.94 4.56
N ALA A 150 -21.57 2.69 3.65
CA ALA A 150 -20.97 3.70 2.78
C ALA A 150 -20.36 3.06 1.51
N PRO A 151 -20.04 3.85 0.46
CA PRO A 151 -19.24 3.39 -0.68
C PRO A 151 -17.97 2.65 -0.24
N VAL A 152 -17.74 1.45 -0.77
CA VAL A 152 -16.59 0.59 -0.40
C VAL A 152 -15.59 0.52 -1.54
N VAL A 153 -14.34 0.82 -1.24
CA VAL A 153 -13.21 0.68 -2.16
C VAL A 153 -12.48 -0.60 -1.80
N ALA A 154 -12.85 -1.70 -2.44
CA ALA A 154 -12.34 -3.04 -2.16
C ALA A 154 -11.08 -3.39 -2.98
N TYR A 155 -10.52 -4.57 -2.71
CA TYR A 155 -9.36 -5.08 -3.45
C TYR A 155 -9.67 -5.29 -4.96
N PRO A 156 -8.68 -5.05 -5.85
CA PRO A 156 -8.87 -5.07 -7.29
C PRO A 156 -9.13 -6.47 -7.85
N GLU A 157 -8.29 -7.45 -7.51
CA GLU A 157 -8.31 -8.79 -8.12
C GLU A 157 -8.64 -9.91 -7.12
N ALA A 158 -7.80 -10.10 -6.09
CA ALA A 158 -7.91 -11.22 -5.16
C ALA A 158 -7.67 -10.80 -3.70
N PRO A 159 -8.24 -11.54 -2.73
CA PRO A 159 -8.04 -11.27 -1.31
C PRO A 159 -6.56 -11.30 -0.93
N TRP A 160 -6.12 -10.33 -0.12
CA TRP A 160 -4.75 -10.22 0.40
C TRP A 160 -3.63 -10.16 -0.66
N ALA A 161 -3.95 -9.85 -1.91
CA ALA A 161 -3.02 -9.90 -3.04
C ALA A 161 -2.66 -8.52 -3.60
N THR A 162 -3.03 -7.43 -2.93
CA THR A 162 -2.82 -6.07 -3.44
C THR A 162 -1.44 -5.54 -3.04
N PRO A 163 -0.53 -5.30 -4.00
CA PRO A 163 0.78 -4.74 -3.71
C PRO A 163 0.69 -3.31 -3.14
N TRP A 164 1.73 -2.87 -2.44
CA TRP A 164 1.73 -1.58 -1.75
C TRP A 164 1.43 -0.38 -2.68
N ARG A 165 1.93 -0.40 -3.92
CA ARG A 165 1.65 0.65 -4.93
C ARG A 165 0.17 0.72 -5.27
N GLU A 166 -0.39 -0.41 -5.65
CA GLU A 166 -1.80 -0.51 -6.02
C GLU A 166 -2.71 -0.22 -4.82
N MET A 167 -2.30 -0.62 -3.60
CA MET A 167 -3.03 -0.25 -2.39
C MET A 167 -3.09 1.27 -2.20
N ILE A 168 -1.99 2.00 -2.44
CA ILE A 168 -1.97 3.46 -2.40
C ILE A 168 -2.87 4.02 -3.50
N GLU A 169 -2.69 3.58 -4.75
CA GLU A 169 -3.43 4.10 -5.90
C GLU A 169 -4.95 3.93 -5.74
N VAL A 170 -5.39 2.73 -5.36
CA VAL A 170 -6.81 2.39 -5.20
C VAL A 170 -7.43 3.14 -4.03
N ASN A 171 -6.78 3.14 -2.85
CA ASN A 171 -7.30 3.86 -1.69
C ASN A 171 -7.29 5.38 -1.90
N ALA A 172 -6.23 5.94 -2.50
CA ALA A 172 -6.14 7.36 -2.81
C ALA A 172 -7.19 7.79 -3.85
N ALA A 173 -7.45 6.98 -4.88
CA ALA A 173 -8.55 7.19 -5.80
C ALA A 173 -9.91 7.20 -5.06
N GLY A 174 -10.09 6.27 -4.12
CA GLY A 174 -11.22 6.22 -3.19
C GLY A 174 -11.43 7.48 -2.34
N MET A 175 -10.36 8.26 -2.13
CA MET A 175 -10.40 9.54 -1.41
C MET A 175 -10.53 10.75 -2.35
N GLY A 176 -10.54 10.53 -3.66
CA GLY A 176 -10.45 11.61 -4.64
C GLY A 176 -9.09 12.32 -4.63
N MET A 177 -8.03 11.57 -4.35
CA MET A 177 -6.64 12.03 -4.19
C MET A 177 -5.67 11.21 -5.05
N ALA A 178 -6.10 10.80 -6.26
CA ALA A 178 -5.31 9.93 -7.13
C ALA A 178 -3.95 10.54 -7.51
N GLU A 179 -3.90 11.85 -7.78
CA GLU A 179 -2.64 12.55 -8.11
C GLU A 179 -1.68 12.54 -6.91
N GLU A 180 -2.18 12.83 -5.71
CA GLU A 180 -1.36 12.75 -4.49
C GLU A 180 -0.93 11.31 -4.16
N GLY A 181 -1.73 10.31 -4.53
CA GLY A 181 -1.38 8.89 -4.44
C GLY A 181 -0.22 8.51 -5.36
N GLU A 182 -0.25 8.94 -6.63
CA GLU A 182 0.85 8.74 -7.59
C GLU A 182 2.14 9.42 -7.10
N GLU A 183 2.04 10.63 -6.55
CA GLU A 183 3.18 11.34 -5.95
C GLU A 183 3.76 10.59 -4.73
N LEU A 184 2.90 10.02 -3.88
CA LEU A 184 3.32 9.22 -2.73
C LEU A 184 4.06 7.95 -3.17
N VAL A 185 3.53 7.23 -4.17
CA VAL A 185 4.20 6.06 -4.75
C VAL A 185 5.60 6.43 -5.24
N ALA A 186 5.70 7.50 -6.04
CA ALA A 186 6.98 7.95 -6.58
C ALA A 186 7.99 8.36 -5.48
N SER A 187 7.50 8.94 -4.37
CA SER A 187 8.35 9.27 -3.23
C SER A 187 8.93 8.02 -2.56
N ILE A 188 8.09 7.03 -2.29
CA ILE A 188 8.51 5.76 -1.66
C ILE A 188 9.47 5.01 -2.58
N GLU A 189 9.20 4.95 -3.89
CA GLU A 189 10.13 4.35 -4.86
C GLU A 189 11.50 5.02 -4.86
N GLN A 190 11.55 6.35 -4.73
CA GLN A 190 12.80 7.08 -4.65
C GLN A 190 13.55 6.79 -3.34
N GLU A 191 12.85 6.68 -2.22
CA GLU A 191 13.44 6.28 -0.93
C GLU A 191 14.05 4.88 -1.01
N ILE A 192 13.31 3.92 -1.59
CA ILE A 192 13.80 2.55 -1.85
C ILE A 192 15.07 2.59 -2.71
N ALA A 193 15.04 3.32 -3.82
CA ALA A 193 16.18 3.42 -4.73
C ALA A 193 17.42 4.03 -4.06
N ASP A 194 17.23 5.05 -3.22
CA ASP A 194 18.31 5.70 -2.47
C ASP A 194 18.91 4.76 -1.42
N ALA A 195 18.07 4.01 -0.69
CA ALA A 195 18.51 3.02 0.29
C ALA A 195 19.29 1.89 -0.38
N VAL A 196 18.73 1.25 -1.42
CA VAL A 196 19.39 0.16 -2.16
C VAL A 196 20.68 0.65 -2.83
N GLY A 197 20.70 1.88 -3.34
CA GLY A 197 21.88 2.49 -3.95
C GLY A 197 23.10 2.60 -3.01
N ALA A 198 22.89 2.58 -1.70
CA ALA A 198 23.96 2.54 -0.70
C ALA A 198 24.54 1.13 -0.48
N HIS A 199 23.87 0.08 -0.98
CA HIS A 199 24.21 -1.34 -0.77
C HIS A 199 24.33 -2.12 -2.09
N PRO A 200 25.33 -1.81 -2.94
CA PRO A 200 25.47 -2.42 -4.27
C PRO A 200 25.72 -3.94 -4.24
N GLN A 201 26.09 -4.51 -3.09
CA GLN A 201 26.24 -5.96 -2.91
C GLN A 201 24.92 -6.72 -2.90
N LEU A 202 23.77 -6.04 -2.77
CA LEU A 202 22.46 -6.68 -2.91
C LEU A 202 22.13 -7.01 -4.37
N ALA A 203 22.77 -6.31 -5.31
CA ALA A 203 22.54 -6.56 -6.72
C ALA A 203 22.94 -7.99 -7.09
N ASP A 204 22.09 -8.65 -7.87
CA ASP A 204 22.25 -10.03 -8.34
C ASP A 204 22.12 -11.12 -7.27
N GLU A 205 21.87 -10.78 -5.99
CA GLU A 205 21.59 -11.77 -4.95
C GLU A 205 20.14 -12.26 -5.06
N SER A 206 19.94 -13.53 -4.75
CA SER A 206 18.63 -14.18 -4.75
C SER A 206 18.12 -14.38 -3.32
N THR A 207 16.82 -14.17 -3.11
CA THR A 207 16.23 -14.19 -1.75
C THR A 207 15.01 -15.10 -1.66
N MET A 208 14.95 -15.90 -0.60
CA MET A 208 13.80 -16.71 -0.23
C MET A 208 13.27 -16.27 1.13
N PHE A 209 11.95 -16.06 1.24
CA PHE A 209 11.30 -15.81 2.52
C PHE A 209 10.65 -17.09 3.03
N LEU A 210 11.21 -17.69 4.09
CA LEU A 210 10.55 -18.77 4.81
C LEU A 210 9.39 -18.23 5.64
N THR A 211 8.27 -18.96 5.68
CA THR A 211 7.17 -18.63 6.59
C THR A 211 7.60 -18.81 8.05
N HIS A 212 6.65 -18.77 8.99
CA HIS A 212 6.91 -19.21 10.35
C HIS A 212 7.39 -20.67 10.34
N VAL A 213 8.64 -20.90 10.74
CA VAL A 213 9.26 -22.22 10.80
C VAL A 213 8.98 -22.85 12.16
N ASP A 214 8.32 -24.01 12.17
CA ASP A 214 8.16 -24.80 13.38
C ASP A 214 9.46 -25.57 13.65
N THR A 215 10.25 -25.15 14.64
CA THR A 215 11.50 -25.82 15.00
C THR A 215 11.31 -27.25 15.52
N THR A 216 10.08 -27.65 15.83
CA THR A 216 9.74 -29.03 16.21
C THR A 216 9.43 -29.94 15.02
N ASP A 217 9.19 -29.37 13.84
CA ASP A 217 8.95 -30.09 12.59
C ASP A 217 9.64 -29.40 11.40
N LEU A 218 10.87 -29.82 11.13
CA LEU A 218 11.69 -29.36 10.01
C LEU A 218 11.59 -30.30 8.79
N SER A 219 10.52 -31.09 8.68
CA SER A 219 10.35 -32.04 7.57
C SER A 219 9.96 -31.37 6.25
N GLU A 220 9.53 -30.12 6.30
CA GLU A 220 9.16 -29.30 5.14
C GLU A 220 9.83 -27.92 5.21
N VAL A 221 10.15 -27.38 4.03
CA VAL A 221 10.58 -26.01 3.82
C VAL A 221 9.38 -25.22 3.34
N SER A 222 8.80 -24.42 4.23
CA SER A 222 7.65 -23.56 3.95
C SER A 222 8.09 -22.15 3.62
N PHE A 223 7.60 -21.60 2.50
CA PHE A 223 8.03 -20.30 2.00
C PHE A 223 6.87 -19.51 1.39
N TYR A 224 7.03 -18.19 1.34
CA TYR A 224 6.13 -17.31 0.62
C TYR A 224 6.47 -17.31 -0.87
N THR A 225 5.46 -17.49 -1.71
CA THR A 225 5.63 -17.51 -3.17
C THR A 225 5.87 -16.10 -3.70
N PRO A 226 6.28 -15.94 -4.97
CA PRO A 226 6.42 -14.61 -5.58
C PRO A 226 5.11 -13.83 -5.69
N PHE A 227 3.96 -14.50 -5.51
CA PHE A 227 2.65 -13.86 -5.46
C PHE A 227 2.44 -13.08 -4.16
N ASP A 228 3.11 -13.47 -3.08
CA ASP A 228 2.99 -12.80 -1.79
C ASP A 228 3.72 -11.45 -1.79
N THR A 229 3.08 -10.42 -1.24
CA THR A 229 3.59 -9.04 -1.21
C THR A 229 4.94 -8.91 -0.50
N ARG A 230 5.20 -9.74 0.53
CA ARG A 230 6.48 -9.74 1.26
C ARG A 230 7.62 -10.24 0.38
N SER A 231 7.37 -11.29 -0.40
CA SER A 231 8.36 -11.83 -1.35
C SER A 231 8.54 -10.93 -2.56
N ALA A 232 7.46 -10.39 -3.11
CA ALA A 232 7.51 -9.48 -4.27
C ALA A 232 8.32 -8.20 -3.97
N PHE A 233 8.32 -7.74 -2.72
CA PHE A 233 9.08 -6.55 -2.31
C PHE A 233 10.60 -6.69 -2.48
N PHE A 234 11.15 -7.91 -2.49
CA PHE A 234 12.58 -8.09 -2.72
C PHE A 234 13.01 -7.57 -4.10
N GLU A 235 12.13 -7.63 -5.10
CA GLU A 235 12.41 -7.07 -6.43
C GLU A 235 12.54 -5.54 -6.38
N ASP A 236 11.73 -4.87 -5.57
CA ASP A 236 11.87 -3.42 -5.30
C ASP A 236 13.22 -3.11 -4.63
N LEU A 237 13.73 -4.04 -3.81
CA LEU A 237 15.02 -3.93 -3.13
C LEU A 237 16.22 -4.33 -4.01
N GLY A 238 16.00 -4.66 -5.29
CA GLY A 238 17.05 -5.03 -6.24
C GLY A 238 17.53 -6.49 -6.15
N LEU A 239 16.83 -7.32 -5.36
CA LEU A 239 17.06 -8.75 -5.21
C LEU A 239 16.21 -9.54 -6.21
N SER A 240 16.58 -10.79 -6.46
CA SER A 240 15.84 -11.68 -7.36
C SER A 240 15.15 -12.82 -6.64
N THR A 241 14.03 -13.29 -7.21
CA THR A 241 13.41 -14.54 -6.77
C THR A 241 14.22 -15.74 -7.32
N PRO A 242 14.66 -16.69 -6.48
CA PRO A 242 15.30 -17.93 -6.93
C PRO A 242 14.45 -18.72 -7.93
N ALA A 243 15.11 -19.39 -8.89
CA ALA A 243 14.41 -20.21 -9.88
C ALA A 243 13.76 -21.44 -9.22
N SER A 244 14.37 -21.96 -8.16
CA SER A 244 13.83 -23.04 -7.33
C SER A 244 12.48 -22.67 -6.68
N VAL A 245 12.40 -21.49 -6.06
CA VAL A 245 11.18 -20.95 -5.45
C VAL A 245 10.09 -20.74 -6.51
N THR A 246 10.46 -20.18 -7.66
CA THR A 246 9.53 -20.00 -8.79
C THR A 246 8.99 -21.35 -9.29
N ALA A 247 9.86 -22.35 -9.44
CA ALA A 247 9.46 -23.68 -9.91
C ALA A 247 8.58 -24.43 -8.90
N ALA A 248 8.80 -24.22 -7.61
CA ALA A 248 7.99 -24.80 -6.54
C ALA A 248 6.63 -24.09 -6.36
N SER A 249 6.50 -22.84 -6.82
CA SER A 249 5.27 -22.04 -6.79
C SER A 249 4.36 -22.39 -7.98
N THR A 250 3.68 -23.53 -7.89
CA THR A 250 2.90 -24.07 -9.02
C THR A 250 1.51 -23.48 -9.21
N ASP A 251 0.94 -22.88 -8.17
CA ASP A 251 -0.36 -22.21 -8.20
C ASP A 251 -0.13 -20.69 -8.18
N PRO A 252 -0.55 -19.96 -9.24
CA PRO A 252 -0.31 -18.52 -9.34
C PRO A 252 -1.14 -17.69 -8.34
N GLU A 253 -2.13 -18.26 -7.66
CA GLU A 253 -2.99 -17.56 -6.69
C GLU A 253 -2.64 -17.92 -5.23
N GLN A 254 -1.67 -18.80 -5.02
CA GLN A 254 -1.27 -19.26 -3.69
C GLN A 254 -0.10 -18.42 -3.15
N PHE A 255 -0.28 -17.80 -1.97
CA PHE A 255 0.73 -16.95 -1.34
C PHE A 255 1.86 -17.72 -0.63
N SER A 256 1.70 -19.01 -0.35
CA SER A 256 2.72 -19.82 0.33
C SER A 256 2.80 -21.24 -0.22
N GLY A 257 4.01 -21.78 -0.36
CA GLY A 257 4.27 -23.14 -0.79
C GLY A 257 5.09 -23.93 0.23
N THR A 258 5.14 -25.25 0.04
CA THR A 258 5.94 -26.17 0.86
C THR A 258 6.69 -27.16 -0.02
N VAL A 259 7.95 -27.43 0.31
CA VAL A 259 8.76 -28.48 -0.32
C VAL A 259 9.31 -29.39 0.77
N SER A 260 9.22 -30.71 0.59
CA SER A 260 9.84 -31.67 1.53
C SER A 260 11.33 -31.36 1.72
N ALA A 261 11.80 -31.39 2.97
CA ALA A 261 13.20 -31.19 3.32
C ALA A 261 14.14 -32.23 2.67
N GLU A 262 13.62 -33.35 2.16
CA GLU A 262 14.41 -34.30 1.38
C GLU A 262 14.86 -33.74 0.02
N GLN A 263 14.27 -32.62 -0.43
CA GLN A 263 14.57 -31.94 -1.69
C GLN A 263 15.32 -30.61 -1.49
N VAL A 264 15.94 -30.39 -0.33
CA VAL A 264 16.70 -29.17 0.00
C VAL A 264 17.80 -28.82 -1.00
N ASP A 265 18.36 -29.81 -1.68
CA ASP A 265 19.35 -29.62 -2.76
C ASP A 265 18.79 -28.79 -3.94
N ALA A 266 17.47 -28.65 -4.05
CA ALA A 266 16.83 -27.80 -5.06
C ALA A 266 16.99 -26.31 -4.78
N PHE A 267 17.31 -25.91 -3.54
CA PHE A 267 17.48 -24.51 -3.12
C PHE A 267 18.96 -24.10 -3.11
N ASP A 268 19.77 -24.63 -4.04
CA ASP A 268 21.19 -24.29 -4.18
C ASP A 268 21.43 -22.91 -4.80
N ASP A 269 20.37 -22.33 -5.39
CA ASP A 269 20.29 -21.01 -5.99
C ASP A 269 19.67 -19.95 -5.06
N VAL A 270 19.67 -20.21 -3.74
CA VAL A 270 19.21 -19.25 -2.72
C VAL A 270 20.42 -18.67 -2.00
N ASP A 271 20.66 -17.37 -2.18
CA ASP A 271 21.79 -16.68 -1.56
C ASP A 271 21.45 -16.17 -0.15
N ILE A 272 20.25 -15.62 0.02
CA ILE A 272 19.76 -15.04 1.28
C ILE A 272 18.44 -15.71 1.69
N ILE A 273 18.32 -16.06 2.97
CA ILE A 273 17.05 -16.48 3.57
C ILE A 273 16.57 -15.42 4.55
N VAL A 274 15.35 -14.93 4.35
CA VAL A 274 14.60 -14.14 5.33
C VAL A 274 13.62 -15.07 6.05
N THR A 275 13.48 -14.94 7.37
CA THR A 275 12.50 -15.73 8.14
C THR A 275 12.14 -15.05 9.45
N TYR A 276 10.99 -15.39 10.00
CA TYR A 276 10.61 -15.00 11.36
C TYR A 276 11.32 -15.88 12.40
N GLY A 277 11.81 -15.27 13.48
CA GLY A 277 12.40 -16.01 14.59
C GLY A 277 13.63 -15.35 15.16
N ASP A 278 14.42 -16.14 15.87
CA ASP A 278 15.60 -15.70 16.60
C ASP A 278 16.77 -16.69 16.46
N GLN A 279 17.79 -16.54 17.31
CA GLN A 279 18.98 -17.38 17.28
C GLN A 279 18.66 -18.87 17.53
N GLU A 280 17.58 -19.20 18.26
CA GLU A 280 17.18 -20.59 18.48
C GLU A 280 16.78 -21.27 17.16
N LEU A 281 16.09 -20.54 16.28
CA LEU A 281 15.77 -21.02 14.93
C LEU A 281 17.06 -21.28 14.12
N VAL A 282 18.02 -20.35 14.14
CA VAL A 282 19.30 -20.54 13.43
C VAL A 282 20.05 -21.77 13.93
N ASP A 283 20.06 -21.98 15.25
CA ASP A 283 20.71 -23.14 15.85
C ASP A 283 20.01 -24.44 15.44
N ALA A 284 18.66 -24.44 15.36
CA ALA A 284 17.88 -25.57 14.90
C ALA A 284 18.12 -25.89 13.41
N LEU A 285 18.12 -24.89 12.54
CA LEU A 285 18.40 -25.05 11.11
C LEU A 285 19.81 -25.61 10.86
N ASN A 286 20.80 -25.13 11.61
CA ASN A 286 22.19 -25.62 11.52
C ASN A 286 22.37 -27.04 12.08
N ALA A 287 21.55 -27.44 13.05
CA ALA A 287 21.59 -28.78 13.63
C ALA A 287 20.87 -29.83 12.75
N ASP A 288 19.95 -29.40 11.89
CA ASP A 288 19.21 -30.29 11.01
C ASP A 288 20.09 -30.80 9.85
N PRO A 289 20.19 -32.13 9.63
CA PRO A 289 21.08 -32.71 8.63
C PRO A 289 20.67 -32.44 7.18
N LEU A 290 19.43 -32.00 6.93
CA LEU A 290 18.94 -31.64 5.59
C LEU A 290 19.02 -30.13 5.40
N LEU A 291 18.38 -29.34 6.27
CA LEU A 291 18.29 -27.89 6.08
C LEU A 291 19.66 -27.20 6.14
N SER A 292 20.62 -27.73 6.93
CA SER A 292 22.00 -27.22 6.95
C SER A 292 22.78 -27.43 5.64
N GLN A 293 22.23 -28.16 4.67
CA GLN A 293 22.82 -28.32 3.34
C GLN A 293 22.49 -27.15 2.41
N ILE A 294 21.43 -26.38 2.69
CA ILE A 294 21.09 -25.17 1.93
C ILE A 294 22.24 -24.17 2.08
N PRO A 295 22.83 -23.65 0.99
CA PRO A 295 23.98 -22.76 1.06
C PRO A 295 23.78 -21.55 1.99
N ALA A 296 22.64 -20.86 1.89
CA ALA A 296 22.32 -19.73 2.75
C ALA A 296 22.31 -20.07 4.25
N VAL A 297 21.74 -21.23 4.64
CA VAL A 297 21.76 -21.71 6.04
C VAL A 297 23.19 -21.99 6.48
N ARG A 298 23.92 -22.79 5.69
CA ARG A 298 25.30 -23.20 5.99
C ARG A 298 26.24 -22.01 6.15
N ASN A 299 26.07 -21.00 5.30
CA ASN A 299 26.92 -19.82 5.28
C ASN A 299 26.46 -18.76 6.31
N GLY A 300 25.26 -18.92 6.89
CA GLY A 300 24.69 -17.97 7.83
C GLY A 300 24.16 -16.69 7.17
N ALA A 301 23.82 -16.76 5.88
CA ALA A 301 23.18 -15.68 5.11
C ALA A 301 21.68 -15.63 5.42
N LEU A 302 21.38 -15.34 6.68
CA LEU A 302 20.04 -15.34 7.26
C LEU A 302 19.70 -13.94 7.79
N VAL A 303 18.50 -13.46 7.44
CA VAL A 303 17.85 -12.30 8.05
C VAL A 303 16.73 -12.81 8.95
N LEU A 304 16.82 -12.50 10.24
CA LEU A 304 15.84 -12.91 11.25
C LEU A 304 14.94 -11.74 11.60
N LEU A 305 13.65 -11.93 11.36
CA LEU A 305 12.62 -10.97 11.70
C LEU A 305 12.05 -11.34 13.08
N PRO A 306 12.32 -10.54 14.12
CA PRO A 306 11.80 -10.80 15.45
C PRO A 306 10.29 -10.54 15.51
N ASP A 307 9.62 -11.19 16.47
CA ASP A 307 8.20 -10.97 16.79
C ASP A 307 8.00 -9.64 17.52
N THR A 308 8.26 -8.56 16.80
CA THR A 308 8.22 -7.15 17.23
C THR A 308 7.71 -6.31 16.03
N PRO A 309 7.49 -4.99 16.18
CA PRO A 309 7.13 -4.14 15.05
C PRO A 309 8.06 -4.28 13.83
N LEU A 310 9.35 -4.57 14.03
CA LEU A 310 10.32 -4.80 12.94
C LEU A 310 9.89 -5.97 12.03
N GLY A 311 9.51 -7.12 12.60
CA GLY A 311 9.07 -8.26 11.81
C GLY A 311 7.74 -8.02 11.11
N THR A 312 6.87 -7.22 11.72
CA THR A 312 5.58 -6.82 11.12
C THR A 312 5.78 -5.86 9.95
N ALA A 313 6.72 -4.92 10.07
CA ALA A 313 7.07 -3.96 9.02
C ALA A 313 7.70 -4.60 7.78
N ALA A 314 8.14 -5.87 7.86
CA ALA A 314 8.63 -6.60 6.70
C ALA A 314 7.52 -6.88 5.66
N ASN A 315 6.24 -6.78 6.05
CA ASN A 315 5.16 -6.64 5.07
C ASN A 315 5.13 -5.21 4.54
N PRO A 316 5.40 -4.98 3.24
CA PRO A 316 5.53 -3.63 2.70
C PRO A 316 4.18 -2.90 2.73
N THR A 317 4.10 -1.84 3.53
CA THR A 317 2.93 -0.95 3.61
C THR A 317 3.37 0.53 3.52
N PRO A 318 2.46 1.47 3.18
CA PRO A 318 2.80 2.84 2.80
C PRO A 318 3.61 3.62 3.84
N LEU A 319 3.39 3.37 5.13
CA LEU A 319 4.16 3.99 6.20
C LEU A 319 5.27 3.06 6.70
N ALA A 320 5.04 1.74 6.74
CA ALA A 320 6.04 0.80 7.26
C ALA A 320 7.30 0.73 6.39
N ILE A 321 7.18 0.88 5.06
CA ILE A 321 8.34 0.87 4.15
C ILE A 321 9.35 1.93 4.61
N SER A 322 8.97 3.20 4.63
CA SER A 322 9.87 4.30 5.01
C SER A 322 10.42 4.15 6.44
N TRP A 323 9.63 3.56 7.35
CA TRP A 323 10.04 3.36 8.74
C TRP A 323 11.11 2.27 8.88
N VAL A 324 11.01 1.16 8.15
CA VAL A 324 11.89 -0.01 8.29
C VAL A 324 13.04 -0.07 7.29
N LEU A 325 12.94 0.66 6.19
CA LEU A 325 13.76 0.48 4.99
C LEU A 325 15.27 0.46 5.27
N GLU A 326 15.79 1.43 6.01
CA GLU A 326 17.23 1.53 6.29
C GLU A 326 17.74 0.30 7.06
N GLU A 327 17.02 -0.12 8.10
CA GLU A 327 17.39 -1.29 8.90
C GLU A 327 17.28 -2.57 8.08
N TYR A 328 16.17 -2.75 7.34
CA TYR A 328 15.93 -3.98 6.59
C TYR A 328 16.93 -4.17 5.43
N VAL A 329 17.23 -3.12 4.68
CA VAL A 329 18.26 -3.14 3.62
C VAL A 329 19.64 -3.42 4.22
N SER A 330 19.96 -2.85 5.39
CA SER A 330 21.22 -3.14 6.08
C SER A 330 21.31 -4.61 6.50
N MET A 331 20.24 -5.19 7.04
CA MET A 331 20.21 -6.61 7.42
C MET A 331 20.39 -7.53 6.21
N LEU A 332 19.72 -7.23 5.09
CA LEU A 332 19.89 -7.96 3.83
C LEU A 332 21.33 -7.86 3.33
N ALA A 333 21.94 -6.68 3.40
CA ALA A 333 23.30 -6.45 2.94
C ALA A 333 24.33 -7.22 3.79
N GLU A 334 24.12 -7.30 5.11
CA GLU A 334 24.93 -8.13 6.01
C GLU A 334 24.77 -9.63 5.74
N ALA A 335 23.61 -10.06 5.27
CA ALA A 335 23.38 -11.44 4.84
C ALA A 335 24.04 -11.74 3.49
N ALA A 336 23.95 -10.83 2.52
CA ALA A 336 24.62 -10.91 1.23
C ALA A 336 26.15 -11.04 1.38
N ASP A 337 26.77 -10.30 2.32
CA ASP A 337 28.22 -10.42 2.58
C ASP A 337 28.64 -11.83 3.06
N LYS A 338 27.68 -12.65 3.51
CA LYS A 338 27.89 -14.04 3.93
C LYS A 338 27.47 -15.07 2.88
N SER A 339 26.77 -14.70 1.80
CA SER A 339 26.32 -15.66 0.79
C SER A 339 27.49 -16.26 -0.02
N GLN A 340 28.60 -15.51 -0.12
CA GLN A 340 29.81 -15.83 -0.91
C GLN A 340 30.77 -16.87 -0.30
#